data_AF-A0A822AJY6-F1
#
_entry.id   AF-A0A822AJY6-F1
#
_cell.length_a   1.000
_cell.length_b   1.000
_cell.length_c   1.000
_cell.angle_alpha   90.00
_cell.angle_beta   90.00
_cell.angle_gamma   90.00
#
_symmetry.space_group_name_H-M   'P 1'
#
loop_
_entity.id
_entity.type
_entity.pdbx_description
1 polymer ?
#
loop_
_entity_poly.entity_id
_entity_poly.type
_entity_poly.pdbx_seq_one_letter_code
_entity_poly.pdbx_strand_id
1 'polypeptide(L)'
;VNVKADDAKEHRALLEKCAQTTLSSKLIARQREFFSKMVVDAVLMLDELLPLNMIGIKKVTGGSLEESRIVAGVAFKKTFSYAGFEMQQKKLLKPKIALLNIELELKAERDNAEIRLDNVTEYQKIVDAEWSILYSKLDKLHKAGVKVVLSKLPIGDVATQYFADR
;
A
#
# COMPACT_ATOMS: atom_id res chain seq x y z
N VAL A 1 8.38 3.43 -40.95
CA VAL A 1 9.30 4.21 -40.09
C VAL A 1 10.34 3.22 -39.59
N ASN A 2 11.56 3.28 -40.12
CA ASN A 2 12.62 2.33 -39.82
C ASN A 2 13.51 2.98 -38.75
N VAL A 3 13.13 2.87 -37.49
CA VAL A 3 13.92 3.43 -36.38
C VAL A 3 15.00 2.43 -36.03
N LYS A 4 16.27 2.85 -36.14
CA LYS A 4 17.41 2.07 -35.64
C LYS A 4 17.27 2.03 -34.11
N ALA A 5 17.29 0.84 -33.52
CA ALA A 5 17.13 0.63 -32.08
C ALA A 5 18.26 1.26 -31.22
N ASP A 6 19.29 1.85 -31.85
CA ASP A 6 20.48 2.35 -31.17
C ASP A 6 20.33 3.73 -30.51
N ASP A 7 19.37 4.57 -30.94
CA ASP A 7 19.17 5.89 -30.35
C ASP A 7 18.02 5.91 -29.34
N ALA A 8 18.36 5.75 -28.05
CA ALA A 8 17.40 5.72 -26.94
C ALA A 8 16.46 6.95 -26.90
N LYS A 9 16.94 8.12 -27.34
CA LYS A 9 16.12 9.34 -27.42
C LYS A 9 15.10 9.30 -28.55
N GLU A 10 15.48 8.80 -29.72
CA GLU A 10 14.57 8.66 -30.85
C GLU A 10 13.52 7.57 -30.57
N HIS A 11 13.94 6.47 -29.96
CA HIS A 11 13.06 5.39 -29.55
C HIS A 11 12.00 5.89 -28.56
N ARG A 12 12.40 6.65 -27.54
CA ARG A 12 11.47 7.27 -26.60
C ARG A 12 10.49 8.22 -27.30
N ALA A 13 10.98 9.08 -28.19
CA ALA A 13 10.13 10.01 -28.93
C ALA A 13 9.12 9.29 -29.85
N LEU A 14 9.50 8.14 -30.42
CA LEU A 14 8.59 7.29 -31.17
C LEU A 14 7.49 6.72 -30.29
N LEU A 15 7.83 6.19 -29.12
CA LEU A 15 6.86 5.65 -28.16
C LEU A 15 5.88 6.73 -27.68
N GLU A 16 6.35 7.95 -27.43
CA GLU A 16 5.49 9.08 -27.07
C GLU A 16 4.51 9.42 -28.21
N LYS A 17 4.97 9.44 -29.47
CA LYS A 17 4.08 9.64 -30.63
C LYS A 17 3.03 8.55 -30.76
N CYS A 18 3.44 7.28 -30.62
CA CYS A 18 2.52 6.14 -30.66
C CYS A 18 1.46 6.24 -29.56
N ALA A 19 1.87 6.57 -28.33
CA ALA A 19 0.94 6.78 -27.21
C ALA A 19 -0.02 7.96 -27.49
N GLN A 20 0.47 9.09 -28.03
CA GLN A 20 -0.38 10.23 -28.38
C GLN A 20 -1.45 9.88 -29.42
N THR A 21 -1.13 9.06 -30.41
CA THR A 21 -2.09 8.59 -31.42
C THR A 21 -3.21 7.75 -30.78
N THR A 22 -2.88 6.88 -29.82
CA THR A 22 -3.92 6.10 -29.11
C THR A 22 -4.83 7.01 -28.28
N LEU A 23 -4.25 8.02 -27.63
CA LEU A 23 -4.96 8.94 -26.74
C LEU A 23 -5.82 9.97 -27.48
N SER A 24 -5.51 10.32 -28.73
CA SER A 24 -6.24 11.35 -29.49
C SER A 24 -7.69 10.98 -29.79
N SER A 25 -8.04 9.69 -29.73
CA SER A 25 -9.41 9.19 -29.93
C SER A 25 -10.25 9.18 -28.65
N LYS A 26 -9.71 9.61 -27.51
CA LYS A 26 -10.33 9.50 -26.17
C LYS A 26 -10.59 10.88 -25.56
N LEU A 27 -11.33 10.90 -24.45
CA LEU A 27 -11.68 12.12 -23.71
C LEU A 27 -10.44 12.97 -23.33
N ILE A 28 -9.31 12.31 -23.10
CA ILE A 28 -8.03 12.95 -22.74
C ILE A 28 -7.22 13.46 -23.95
N ALA A 29 -7.84 13.58 -25.14
CA ALA A 29 -7.17 14.08 -26.34
C ALA A 29 -6.52 15.45 -26.14
N ARG A 30 -7.13 16.33 -25.33
CA ARG A 30 -6.59 17.65 -25.00
C ARG A 30 -5.29 17.59 -24.18
N GLN A 31 -5.16 16.61 -23.27
CA GLN A 31 -3.96 16.40 -22.44
C GLN A 31 -3.10 15.21 -22.92
N ARG A 32 -3.21 14.82 -24.19
CA ARG A 32 -2.47 13.66 -24.73
C ARG A 32 -0.96 13.75 -24.54
N GLU A 33 -0.39 14.95 -24.62
CA GLU A 33 1.05 15.17 -24.42
C GLU A 33 1.50 14.89 -22.99
N PHE A 34 0.66 15.24 -22.01
CA PHE A 34 0.92 15.00 -20.60
C PHE A 34 0.83 13.50 -20.26
N PHE A 35 -0.25 12.84 -20.69
CA PHE A 35 -0.47 11.42 -20.42
C PHE A 35 0.48 10.51 -21.21
N SER A 36 0.86 10.87 -22.45
CA SER A 36 1.80 10.07 -23.24
C SER A 36 3.17 9.94 -22.57
N LYS A 37 3.70 11.04 -22.02
CA LYS A 37 4.96 11.02 -21.25
C LYS A 37 4.87 10.06 -20.05
N MET A 38 3.79 10.15 -19.27
CA MET A 38 3.57 9.26 -18.12
C MET A 38 3.46 7.78 -18.51
N VAL A 39 2.77 7.48 -19.62
CA VAL A 39 2.63 6.10 -20.10
C VAL A 39 3.98 5.53 -20.52
N VAL A 40 4.79 6.31 -21.24
CA VAL A 40 6.12 5.90 -21.67
C VAL A 40 7.05 5.71 -20.48
N ASP A 41 7.01 6.62 -19.49
CA ASP A 41 7.76 6.47 -18.24
C ASP A 41 7.37 5.21 -17.47
N ALA A 42 6.07 4.89 -17.39
CA ALA A 42 5.60 3.69 -16.72
C ALA A 42 6.08 2.41 -17.39
N VAL A 43 6.07 2.37 -18.73
CA VAL A 43 6.52 1.20 -19.50
C VAL A 43 8.04 1.02 -19.43
N LEU A 44 8.81 2.11 -19.46
CA LEU A 44 10.27 2.05 -19.35
C LEU A 44 10.76 1.64 -17.96
N MET A 45 9.95 1.80 -16.92
CA MET A 45 10.27 1.35 -15.56
C MET A 45 10.01 -0.16 -15.35
N LEU A 46 9.29 -0.81 -16.25
CA LEU A 46 8.98 -2.24 -16.16
C LEU A 46 10.14 -3.09 -16.68
N ASP A 47 10.16 -4.34 -16.22
CA ASP A 47 11.12 -5.36 -16.67
C ASP A 47 10.76 -5.89 -18.08
N GLU A 48 11.65 -6.68 -18.68
CA GLU A 48 11.55 -7.15 -20.09
C GLU A 48 10.22 -7.86 -20.42
N LEU A 49 9.61 -8.52 -19.42
CA LEU A 49 8.35 -9.24 -19.56
C LEU A 49 7.10 -8.33 -19.61
N LEU A 50 7.27 -7.02 -19.36
CA LEU A 50 6.25 -5.97 -19.42
C LEU A 50 4.87 -6.40 -18.89
N PRO A 51 4.77 -6.93 -17.65
CA PRO A 51 3.55 -7.53 -17.19
C PRO A 51 2.50 -6.46 -16.87
N LEU A 52 1.33 -6.55 -17.52
CA LEU A 52 0.24 -5.56 -17.39
C LEU A 52 -0.31 -5.44 -15.95
N ASN A 53 -0.17 -6.49 -15.14
CA ASN A 53 -0.60 -6.49 -13.74
C ASN A 53 0.20 -5.55 -12.83
N MET A 54 1.39 -5.11 -13.26
CA MET A 54 2.22 -4.15 -12.52
C MET A 54 1.81 -2.69 -12.80
N ILE A 55 1.04 -2.43 -13.86
CA ILE A 55 0.54 -1.10 -14.18
C ILE A 55 -0.84 -0.92 -13.53
N GLY A 56 -0.84 -0.31 -12.34
CA GLY A 56 -2.07 0.04 -11.62
C GLY A 56 -2.51 1.49 -11.88
N ILE A 57 -3.74 1.70 -12.35
CA ILE A 57 -4.34 3.04 -12.45
C ILE A 57 -5.21 3.29 -11.22
N LYS A 58 -4.78 4.21 -10.33
CA LYS A 58 -5.57 4.61 -9.18
C LYS A 58 -6.39 5.86 -9.48
N LYS A 59 -7.71 5.70 -9.53
CA LYS A 59 -8.67 6.80 -9.67
C LYS A 59 -8.95 7.42 -8.30
N VAL A 60 -8.72 8.72 -8.20
CA VAL A 60 -9.09 9.57 -7.06
C VAL A 60 -10.05 10.63 -7.57
N THR A 61 -11.17 10.82 -6.88
CA THR A 61 -12.15 11.84 -7.22
C THR A 61 -11.74 13.19 -6.63
N GLY A 62 -11.86 14.25 -7.43
CA GLY A 62 -11.39 15.59 -7.07
C GLY A 62 -10.05 15.93 -7.72
N GLY A 63 -9.78 17.23 -7.89
CA GLY A 63 -8.59 17.73 -8.59
C GLY A 63 -8.76 17.85 -10.10
N SER A 64 -7.69 18.29 -10.76
CA SER A 64 -7.60 18.40 -12.23
C SER A 64 -6.93 17.17 -12.85
N LEU A 65 -7.20 16.89 -14.14
CA LEU A 65 -6.54 15.81 -14.88
C LEU A 65 -5.02 15.99 -14.94
N GLU A 66 -4.57 17.25 -14.97
CA GLU A 66 -3.16 17.64 -15.05
C GLU A 66 -2.41 17.45 -13.72
N GLU A 67 -3.12 17.20 -12.62
CA GLU A 67 -2.52 16.86 -11.32
C GLU A 67 -2.21 15.35 -11.21
N SER A 68 -2.54 14.56 -12.24
CA SER A 68 -2.19 13.15 -12.28
C SER A 68 -0.67 12.99 -12.27
N ARG A 69 -0.16 12.01 -11.53
CA ARG A 69 1.27 11.75 -11.46
C ARG A 69 1.55 10.26 -11.50
N ILE A 70 2.68 9.91 -12.08
CA ILE A 70 3.25 8.58 -11.96
C ILE A 70 3.96 8.45 -10.61
N VAL A 71 3.72 7.33 -9.92
CA VAL A 71 4.44 6.96 -8.71
C VAL A 71 5.36 5.80 -9.09
N ALA A 72 6.67 5.98 -8.94
CA ALA A 72 7.65 4.92 -9.16
C ALA A 72 7.63 3.92 -7.97
N GLY A 73 6.55 3.15 -7.88
CA GLY A 73 6.29 2.23 -6.78
C GLY A 73 4.82 1.85 -6.69
N VAL A 74 4.38 1.42 -5.50
CA VAL A 74 3.01 0.97 -5.27
C VAL A 74 2.25 2.00 -4.44
N ALA A 75 1.01 2.29 -4.86
CA ALA A 75 0.12 3.19 -4.14
C ALA A 75 -1.16 2.46 -3.72
N PHE A 76 -1.50 2.56 -2.43
CA PHE A 76 -2.74 2.01 -1.89
C PHE A 76 -3.77 3.12 -1.69
N LYS A 77 -5.06 2.80 -1.86
CA LYS A 77 -6.11 3.71 -1.40
C LYS A 77 -6.02 3.75 0.12
N LYS A 78 -6.13 4.95 0.70
CA LYS A 78 -6.30 5.08 2.14
C LYS A 78 -7.51 4.23 2.57
N THR A 79 -7.26 3.22 3.40
CA THR A 79 -8.28 2.42 4.07
C THR A 79 -8.79 3.15 5.30
N PHE A 80 -9.80 2.58 5.97
CA PHE A 80 -10.30 3.13 7.23
C PHE A 80 -9.14 3.39 8.19
N SER A 81 -9.10 4.59 8.76
CA SER A 81 -8.03 5.03 9.66
C SER A 81 -8.61 5.13 11.06
N TYR A 82 -8.06 4.33 11.96
CA TYR A 82 -8.42 4.28 13.37
C TYR A 82 -7.75 5.41 14.17
N ALA A 83 -7.97 5.43 15.49
CA ALA A 83 -7.35 6.39 16.39
C ALA A 83 -5.81 6.35 16.27
N GLY A 84 -5.18 7.54 16.27
CA GLY A 84 -3.73 7.71 16.19
C GLY A 84 -3.14 7.93 14.79
N PHE A 85 -3.93 7.82 13.71
CA PHE A 85 -3.43 8.02 12.34
C PHE A 85 -2.78 9.41 12.12
N GLU A 86 -3.34 10.46 12.72
CA GLU A 86 -2.79 11.82 12.55
C GLU A 86 -1.48 12.04 13.29
N MET A 87 -1.26 11.29 14.38
CA MET A 87 -0.05 11.36 15.21
C MET A 87 1.12 10.58 14.57
N GLN A 88 0.83 9.65 13.67
CA GLN A 88 1.85 8.86 12.97
C GLN A 88 2.66 9.71 11.98
N GLN A 89 3.94 9.37 11.83
CA GLN A 89 4.84 10.02 10.87
C GLN A 89 4.42 9.68 9.42
N LYS A 90 3.89 10.67 8.71
CA LYS A 90 3.38 10.51 7.33
C LYS A 90 4.48 10.31 6.28
N LYS A 91 5.72 10.69 6.58
CA LYS A 91 6.87 10.56 5.69
C LYS A 91 8.00 9.85 6.41
N LEU A 92 8.35 8.66 5.92
CA LEU A 92 9.42 7.84 6.45
C LEU A 92 10.52 7.70 5.40
N LEU A 93 11.78 7.78 5.82
CA LEU A 93 12.95 7.56 4.97
C LEU A 93 13.42 6.11 5.14
N LYS A 94 13.42 5.35 4.03
CA LYS A 94 13.82 3.92 4.00
C LYS A 94 13.16 3.07 5.10
N PRO A 95 11.82 3.06 5.22
CA PRO A 95 11.15 2.25 6.23
C PRO A 95 11.29 0.75 5.93
N LYS A 96 11.41 -0.06 6.98
CA LYS A 96 11.15 -1.49 6.89
C LYS A 96 9.65 -1.73 6.89
N ILE A 97 9.17 -2.45 5.88
CA ILE A 97 7.74 -2.74 5.66
C ILE A 97 7.49 -4.21 5.97
N ALA A 98 6.53 -4.50 6.87
CA ALA A 98 6.03 -5.85 7.09
C ALA A 98 4.71 -6.04 6.33
N LEU A 99 4.63 -7.12 5.56
CA LEU A 99 3.42 -7.56 4.88
C LEU A 99 2.87 -8.76 5.64
N LEU A 100 1.70 -8.59 6.24
CA LEU A 100 1.05 -9.56 7.11
C LEU A 100 -0.28 -10.03 6.51
N ASN A 101 -0.64 -11.26 6.85
CA ASN A 101 -1.96 -11.82 6.58
C ASN A 101 -2.62 -12.28 7.88
N ILE A 102 -2.39 -11.52 8.96
CA ILE A 102 -2.90 -11.78 10.31
C ILE A 102 -3.71 -10.58 10.81
N GLU A 103 -4.77 -10.84 11.55
CA GLU A 103 -5.56 -9.81 12.23
C GLU A 103 -4.81 -9.34 13.48
N LEU A 104 -4.79 -8.03 13.72
CA LEU A 104 -4.17 -7.42 14.90
C LEU A 104 -5.26 -6.81 15.79
N GLU A 105 -6.18 -7.65 16.25
CA GLU A 105 -7.27 -7.29 17.15
C GLU A 105 -7.26 -8.19 18.40
N LEU A 106 -7.94 -7.72 19.46
CA LEU A 106 -8.23 -8.52 20.62
C LEU A 106 -9.36 -9.50 20.26
N LYS A 107 -8.98 -10.67 19.73
CA LYS A 107 -9.88 -11.79 19.48
C LYS A 107 -9.29 -13.07 20.05
N ALA A 108 -10.17 -13.98 20.43
CA ALA A 108 -9.79 -15.34 20.76
C ALA A 108 -9.06 -15.97 19.57
N GLU A 109 -7.90 -16.59 19.80
CA GLU A 109 -7.11 -17.22 18.74
C GLU A 109 -7.80 -18.45 18.10
N ARG A 110 -8.80 -19.01 18.79
CA ARG A 110 -9.57 -20.16 18.32
C ARG A 110 -11.05 -19.85 18.32
N ASP A 111 -11.64 -19.95 17.14
CA ASP A 111 -13.09 -20.00 16.99
C ASP A 111 -13.62 -21.27 17.68
N ASN A 112 -14.64 -21.11 18.54
CA ASN A 112 -15.28 -22.18 19.32
C ASN A 112 -14.43 -22.81 20.45
N ALA A 113 -13.51 -22.07 21.05
CA ALA A 113 -12.91 -22.50 22.32
C ALA A 113 -13.91 -22.35 23.48
N GLU A 114 -14.48 -23.45 23.97
CA GLU A 114 -15.24 -23.44 25.22
C GLU A 114 -14.28 -23.29 26.40
N ILE A 115 -14.35 -22.15 27.07
CA ILE A 115 -13.64 -21.90 28.33
C ILE A 115 -14.65 -22.09 29.46
N ARG A 116 -14.44 -23.13 30.28
CA ARG A 116 -15.19 -23.31 31.53
C ARG A 116 -14.44 -22.61 32.65
N LEU A 117 -15.15 -21.74 33.37
CA LEU A 117 -14.59 -20.94 34.45
C LEU A 117 -15.34 -21.23 35.72
N ASP A 118 -14.60 -21.58 36.78
CA ASP A 118 -15.18 -21.87 38.08
C ASP A 118 -15.07 -20.65 39.02
N ASN A 119 -14.13 -19.73 38.76
CA ASN A 119 -13.83 -18.59 39.63
C ASN A 119 -13.66 -17.26 38.86
N VAL A 120 -14.01 -16.15 39.51
CA VAL A 120 -13.83 -14.78 38.96
C VAL A 120 -12.34 -14.45 38.73
N THR A 121 -11.45 -14.99 39.55
CA THR A 121 -9.99 -14.79 39.42
C THR A 121 -9.41 -15.43 38.15
N GLU A 122 -10.02 -16.50 37.65
CA GLU A 122 -9.60 -17.16 36.41
C GLU A 122 -10.03 -16.38 35.17
N TYR A 123 -11.19 -15.71 35.23
CA TYR A 123 -11.63 -14.81 34.18
C TYR A 123 -10.62 -13.69 33.92
N GLN A 124 -10.14 -13.03 34.98
CA GLN A 124 -9.15 -11.94 34.83
C GLN A 124 -7.84 -12.45 34.20
N LYS A 125 -7.38 -13.65 34.58
CA LYS A 125 -6.16 -14.24 34.00
C LYS A 125 -6.28 -14.48 32.50
N ILE A 126 -7.47 -14.83 32.01
CA ILE A 126 -7.71 -15.02 30.57
C ILE A 126 -7.63 -13.70 29.83
N VAL A 127 -8.30 -12.67 30.35
CA VAL A 127 -8.25 -11.32 29.78
C VAL A 127 -6.79 -10.85 29.72
N ASP A 128 -6.03 -10.99 30.81
CA ASP A 128 -4.62 -10.60 30.85
C ASP A 128 -3.76 -11.42 29.87
N ALA A 129 -4.07 -12.71 29.69
CA ALA A 129 -3.39 -13.57 28.72
C ALA A 129 -3.65 -13.13 27.27
N GLU A 130 -4.89 -12.79 26.91
CA GLU A 130 -5.24 -12.26 25.58
C GLU A 130 -4.49 -10.96 25.28
N TRP A 131 -4.44 -10.06 26.27
CA TRP A 131 -3.64 -8.83 26.17
C TRP A 131 -2.15 -9.13 25.98
N SER A 132 -1.59 -10.05 26.76
CA SER A 132 -0.19 -10.44 26.65
C SER A 132 0.15 -11.03 25.28
N ILE A 133 -0.75 -11.82 24.69
CA ILE A 133 -0.58 -12.39 23.35
C ILE A 133 -0.55 -11.27 22.30
N LEU A 134 -1.48 -10.32 22.37
CA LEU A 134 -1.53 -9.18 21.46
C LEU A 134 -0.24 -8.35 21.55
N TYR A 135 0.17 -7.95 22.76
CA TYR A 135 1.40 -7.17 22.94
C TYR A 135 2.66 -7.94 22.53
N SER A 136 2.71 -9.26 22.73
CA SER A 136 3.83 -10.08 22.26
C SER A 136 3.97 -10.08 20.73
N LYS A 137 2.84 -10.13 20.00
CA LYS A 137 2.83 -10.01 18.53
C LYS A 137 3.34 -8.63 18.08
N LEU A 138 2.89 -7.56 18.74
CA LEU A 138 3.32 -6.20 18.42
C LEU A 138 4.80 -5.95 18.75
N ASP A 139 5.27 -6.46 19.88
CA ASP A 139 6.67 -6.33 20.32
C ASP A 139 7.63 -7.06 19.38
N LYS A 140 7.25 -8.22 18.83
CA LYS A 140 8.02 -8.91 17.78
C LYS A 140 8.22 -8.03 16.54
N LEU A 141 7.18 -7.31 16.11
CA LEU A 141 7.26 -6.39 14.97
C LEU A 141 8.16 -5.19 15.30
N HIS A 142 8.05 -4.66 16.51
CA HIS A 142 8.88 -3.56 16.98
C HIS A 142 10.37 -3.96 17.06
N LYS A 143 10.67 -5.13 17.65
CA LYS A 143 12.04 -5.69 17.73
C LYS A 143 12.66 -5.98 16.37
N ALA A 144 11.85 -6.36 15.38
CA ALA A 144 12.31 -6.49 14.00
C ALA A 144 12.68 -5.13 13.34
N GLY A 145 12.35 -4.02 13.99
CA GLY A 145 12.59 -2.65 13.50
C GLY A 145 11.67 -2.26 12.36
N VAL A 146 10.49 -2.88 12.27
CA VAL A 146 9.49 -2.57 11.26
C VAL A 146 8.83 -1.23 11.59
N LYS A 147 8.75 -0.34 10.60
CA LYS A 147 8.14 0.99 10.76
C LYS A 147 6.81 1.13 10.02
N VAL A 148 6.52 0.24 9.06
CA VAL A 148 5.24 0.21 8.34
C VAL A 148 4.72 -1.23 8.36
N VAL A 149 3.51 -1.42 8.88
CA VAL A 149 2.83 -2.72 8.89
C VAL A 149 1.62 -2.63 7.99
N LEU A 150 1.54 -3.52 7.00
CA LEU A 150 0.40 -3.67 6.13
C LEU A 150 -0.19 -5.06 6.35
N SER A 151 -1.45 -5.13 6.77
CA SER A 151 -2.18 -6.39 6.86
C SER A 151 -3.33 -6.42 5.87
N LYS A 152 -3.64 -7.62 5.36
CA LYS A 152 -4.87 -7.87 4.60
C LYS A 152 -6.10 -7.84 5.51
N LEU A 153 -5.94 -8.20 6.79
CA LEU A 153 -6.99 -8.23 7.79
C LEU A 153 -7.01 -6.93 8.61
N PRO A 154 -8.10 -6.63 9.33
CA PRO A 154 -8.20 -5.45 10.18
C PRO A 154 -7.09 -5.35 11.23
N ILE A 155 -6.77 -4.10 11.59
CA ILE A 155 -5.84 -3.74 12.65
C ILE A 155 -6.65 -2.93 13.67
N GLY A 156 -6.72 -3.40 14.91
CA GLY A 156 -7.53 -2.77 15.95
C GLY A 156 -6.92 -1.49 16.52
N ASP A 157 -7.75 -0.70 17.21
CA ASP A 157 -7.38 0.59 17.80
C ASP A 157 -6.18 0.51 18.77
N VAL A 158 -6.10 -0.56 19.57
CA VAL A 158 -5.00 -0.73 20.52
C VAL A 158 -3.67 -0.92 19.78
N ALA A 159 -3.69 -1.71 18.70
CA ALA A 159 -2.50 -1.92 17.90
C ALA A 159 -2.07 -0.61 17.22
N THR A 160 -3.01 0.20 16.71
CA THR A 160 -2.66 1.50 16.10
C THR A 160 -2.11 2.50 17.12
N GLN A 161 -2.65 2.52 18.34
CA GLN A 161 -2.10 3.32 19.44
C GLN A 161 -0.69 2.88 19.82
N TYR A 162 -0.45 1.57 19.95
CA TYR A 162 0.88 1.02 20.26
C TYR A 162 1.96 1.46 19.27
N PHE A 163 1.62 1.51 17.97
CA PHE A 163 2.51 2.00 16.91
C PHE A 163 2.56 3.53 16.80
N ALA A 164 1.60 4.27 17.36
CA ALA A 164 1.66 5.72 17.42
C ALA A 164 2.62 6.20 18.52
N ASP A 165 2.69 5.47 19.63
CA ASP A 165 3.56 5.80 20.77
C ASP A 165 5.05 5.47 20.53
N ARG A 166 5.42 4.70 19.48
CA ARG A 166 6.77 4.14 19.26
C ARG A 166 7.25 4.15 17.81
#